data_AF-A0A2U9QY41-F1
#
_entry.id   AF-A0A2U9QY41-F1
#
_cell.length_a   1.000
_cell.length_b   1.000
_cell.length_c   1.000
_cell.angle_alpha   90.00
_cell.angle_beta   90.00
_cell.angle_gamma   90.00
#
_symmetry.space_group_name_H-M   'P 1'
#
loop_
_entity.id
_entity.type
_entity.pdbx_description
1 polymer ?
#
loop_
_entity_poly.entity_id
_entity_poly.type
_entity_poly.pdbx_seq_one_letter_code
_entity_poly.pdbx_strand_id
1 'polypeptide(L)'
;MGIVVTAKTLALHWHDGANAIYSISAQPLKDGESLRIATGGGDNNIRIWRLLTNSNGEVDGVKYLSNISKHDRAVNCVRFNGQGDLLASGSDDGSVLLFCRSEEIVREFGDDEDEILESWVLVGGHRGSAGMSMKEVYDIAWSPDARLLCLGTMDGTVGVVDASSGALVSTVRAHAQNVQGVSWDPLGEYIVSLGGDRCINIMTFSMGILKSISKSCKIFYGENLETLFRRLTWSPQGSLLVAPCGIINNGANTTNGGTITTAENAVYIFTRASLTTPGPARAVAMLKFRKPPLVVRFSPYRFEPSSSVAHNDAESPVFTGGNRDDACYLFAVATADTVSVFESTTLRCVCTVGNIHYAGITDLTWARAGLLLVASTDGFVSAVNIRYEG
;
A
#
# COMPACT_ATOMS: atom_id res chain seq x y z
N MET A 1 -27.03 -16.59 -3.14
CA MET A 1 -25.94 -15.59 -3.14
C MET A 1 -24.56 -16.20 -3.22
N GLY A 2 -23.88 -15.97 -4.35
CA GLY A 2 -22.49 -16.35 -4.59
C GLY A 2 -21.61 -15.10 -4.78
N ILE A 3 -20.32 -15.22 -4.50
CA ILE A 3 -19.34 -14.18 -4.81
C ILE A 3 -18.77 -14.50 -6.19
N VAL A 4 -18.95 -13.58 -7.13
CA VAL A 4 -18.36 -13.69 -8.47
C VAL A 4 -17.10 -12.85 -8.50
N VAL A 5 -16.00 -13.50 -8.88
CA VAL A 5 -14.70 -12.88 -9.01
C VAL A 5 -14.21 -13.04 -10.43
N THR A 6 -13.95 -11.92 -11.11
CA THR A 6 -13.31 -11.91 -12.43
C THR A 6 -11.96 -11.22 -12.34
N ALA A 7 -10.97 -11.76 -13.02
CA ALA A 7 -9.62 -11.19 -13.08
C ALA A 7 -9.20 -11.05 -14.53
N LYS A 8 -8.68 -9.87 -14.90
CA LYS A 8 -8.22 -9.57 -16.25
C LYS A 8 -6.89 -8.83 -16.19
N THR A 9 -5.87 -9.41 -16.82
CA THR A 9 -4.59 -8.72 -17.05
C THR A 9 -4.76 -7.69 -18.15
N LEU A 10 -4.31 -6.47 -17.89
CA LEU A 10 -4.33 -5.36 -18.85
C LEU A 10 -2.97 -5.36 -19.58
N ALA A 11 -2.89 -6.20 -20.62
CA ALA A 11 -1.67 -6.46 -21.38
C ALA A 11 -1.35 -5.30 -22.35
N LEU A 12 -0.70 -4.27 -21.82
CA LEU A 12 -0.09 -3.16 -22.57
C LEU A 12 1.25 -2.80 -21.92
N HIS A 13 2.05 -1.98 -22.60
CA HIS A 13 3.28 -1.43 -22.01
C HIS A 13 2.92 -0.29 -21.06
N TRP A 14 2.97 -0.57 -19.75
CA TRP A 14 2.75 0.42 -18.72
C TRP A 14 3.98 1.30 -18.47
N HIS A 15 5.17 0.79 -18.75
CA HIS A 15 6.44 1.50 -18.59
C HIS A 15 7.40 1.04 -19.71
N ASP A 16 8.43 1.83 -19.97
CA ASP A 16 9.32 1.61 -21.12
C ASP A 16 10.05 0.27 -20.99
N GLY A 17 10.23 -0.43 -22.11
CA GLY A 17 10.98 -1.69 -22.14
C GLY A 17 10.40 -2.80 -21.23
N ALA A 18 9.11 -2.72 -20.87
CA ALA A 18 8.47 -3.61 -19.90
C ALA A 18 9.15 -3.59 -18.51
N ASN A 19 9.69 -2.44 -18.10
CA ASN A 19 10.22 -2.25 -16.75
C ASN A 19 9.16 -2.52 -15.68
N ALA A 20 9.61 -2.98 -14.52
CA ALA A 20 8.79 -3.30 -13.37
C ALA A 20 7.93 -2.09 -12.93
N ILE A 21 6.68 -2.36 -12.54
CA ILE A 21 5.85 -1.39 -11.84
C ILE A 21 6.08 -1.61 -10.35
N TYR A 22 6.63 -0.63 -9.65
CA TYR A 22 6.91 -0.73 -8.21
C TYR A 22 5.75 -0.26 -7.35
N SER A 23 4.93 0.66 -7.87
CA SER A 23 3.80 1.19 -7.13
C SER A 23 2.65 1.61 -8.03
N ILE A 24 1.44 1.45 -7.51
CA ILE A 24 0.20 1.88 -8.15
C ILE A 24 -0.69 2.59 -7.13
N SER A 25 -1.34 3.67 -7.54
CA SER A 25 -2.33 4.38 -6.73
C SER A 25 -3.51 4.80 -7.58
N ALA A 26 -4.72 4.44 -7.16
CA ALA A 26 -5.92 5.02 -7.73
C ALA A 26 -6.20 6.38 -7.10
N GLN A 27 -6.65 7.32 -7.93
CA GLN A 27 -7.15 8.60 -7.46
C GLN A 27 -8.53 8.38 -6.83
N PRO A 28 -8.79 8.89 -5.61
CA PRO A 28 -10.11 8.86 -5.01
C PRO A 28 -11.18 9.38 -5.99
N LEU A 29 -12.20 8.55 -6.22
CA LEU A 29 -13.27 8.85 -7.16
C LEU A 29 -14.18 9.96 -6.61
N LYS A 30 -14.27 11.07 -7.35
CA LYS A 30 -15.28 12.13 -7.14
C LYS A 30 -16.45 11.94 -8.09
N ASP A 31 -17.62 12.45 -7.72
CA ASP A 31 -18.83 12.33 -8.54
C ASP A 31 -18.59 12.88 -9.96
N GLY A 32 -18.86 12.04 -10.97
CA GLY A 32 -18.69 12.39 -12.38
C GLY A 32 -17.26 12.29 -12.94
N GLU A 33 -16.26 11.98 -12.11
CA GLU A 33 -14.89 11.77 -12.60
C GLU A 33 -14.65 10.35 -13.11
N SER A 34 -13.72 10.22 -14.06
CA SER A 34 -13.25 8.92 -14.56
C SER A 34 -12.27 8.27 -13.59
N LEU A 35 -12.25 6.93 -13.53
CA LEU A 35 -11.25 6.17 -12.78
C LEU A 35 -9.83 6.46 -13.30
N ARG A 36 -9.06 7.23 -12.54
CA ARG A 36 -7.68 7.58 -12.84
C ARG A 36 -6.72 6.86 -11.90
N ILE A 37 -5.60 6.41 -12.44
CA ILE A 37 -4.53 5.76 -11.67
C ILE A 37 -3.17 6.34 -12.04
N ALA A 38 -2.25 6.30 -11.08
CA ALA A 38 -0.84 6.60 -11.27
C ALA A 38 -0.01 5.33 -11.05
N THR A 39 1.00 5.12 -11.89
CA THR A 39 1.99 4.04 -11.75
C THR A 39 3.39 4.64 -11.63
N GLY A 40 4.19 4.13 -10.70
CA GLY A 40 5.62 4.44 -10.58
C GLY A 40 6.43 3.21 -10.99
N GLY A 41 7.40 3.40 -11.90
CA GLY A 41 8.14 2.31 -12.52
C GLY A 41 9.65 2.36 -12.31
N GLY A 42 10.29 1.26 -12.70
CA GLY A 42 11.76 1.13 -12.73
C GLY A 42 12.45 1.92 -13.85
N ASP A 43 11.68 2.54 -14.75
CA ASP A 43 12.14 3.44 -15.81
C ASP A 43 12.21 4.91 -15.37
N ASN A 44 12.12 5.16 -14.06
CA ASN A 44 12.17 6.48 -13.42
C ASN A 44 10.94 7.36 -13.65
N ASN A 45 9.94 6.86 -14.35
CA ASN A 45 8.77 7.65 -14.75
C ASN A 45 7.57 7.39 -13.84
N ILE A 46 6.70 8.40 -13.75
CA ILE A 46 5.34 8.24 -13.24
C ILE A 46 4.39 8.38 -14.43
N ARG A 47 3.50 7.41 -14.62
CA ARG A 47 2.50 7.49 -15.69
C ARG A 47 1.09 7.55 -15.15
N ILE A 48 0.27 8.34 -15.82
CA ILE A 48 -1.14 8.57 -15.47
C ILE A 48 -2.02 7.90 -16.51
N TRP A 49 -3.00 7.15 -16.04
CA TRP A 49 -3.89 6.34 -16.87
C TRP A 49 -5.33 6.56 -16.47
N ARG A 50 -6.23 6.45 -17.45
CA ARG A 50 -7.68 6.36 -17.24
C ARG A 50 -8.12 4.92 -17.50
N LEU A 51 -8.80 4.31 -16.54
CA LEU A 51 -9.45 3.02 -16.76
C LEU A 51 -10.74 3.22 -17.53
N LEU A 52 -10.97 2.36 -18.52
CA LEU A 52 -12.21 2.28 -19.27
C LEU A 52 -13.01 1.10 -18.72
N THR A 53 -14.27 1.33 -18.39
CA THR A 53 -15.17 0.27 -17.92
C THR A 53 -16.33 0.09 -18.86
N ASN A 54 -16.67 -1.17 -19.13
CA ASN A 54 -17.84 -1.54 -19.92
C ASN A 54 -19.15 -1.28 -19.16
N SER A 55 -20.29 -1.53 -19.82
CA SER A 55 -21.63 -1.40 -19.23
C SER A 55 -21.84 -2.26 -17.98
N ASN A 56 -21.11 -3.36 -17.87
CA ASN A 56 -21.16 -4.23 -16.70
C ASN A 56 -20.29 -3.69 -15.57
N GLY A 57 -19.47 -2.66 -15.77
CA GLY A 57 -18.52 -2.14 -14.79
C GLY A 57 -17.22 -2.96 -14.68
N GLU A 58 -16.89 -3.79 -15.65
CA GLU A 58 -15.57 -4.43 -15.72
C GLU A 58 -14.60 -3.54 -16.48
N VAL A 59 -13.33 -3.57 -16.09
CA VAL A 59 -12.28 -2.83 -16.81
C VAL A 59 -12.01 -3.56 -18.12
N ASP A 60 -12.33 -2.93 -19.24
CA ASP A 60 -12.16 -3.50 -20.57
C ASP A 60 -11.02 -2.87 -21.37
N GLY A 61 -10.57 -1.68 -20.98
CA GLY A 61 -9.40 -1.02 -21.54
C GLY A 61 -8.78 0.00 -20.60
N VAL A 62 -7.68 0.60 -21.05
CA VAL A 62 -7.03 1.73 -20.39
C VAL A 62 -6.61 2.75 -21.44
N LYS A 63 -6.59 4.01 -21.04
CA LYS A 63 -6.12 5.13 -21.85
C LYS A 63 -4.94 5.80 -21.15
N TYR A 64 -3.81 5.88 -21.83
CA TYR A 64 -2.68 6.68 -21.41
C TYR A 64 -3.07 8.17 -21.40
N LEU A 65 -2.69 8.91 -20.35
CA LEU A 65 -3.01 10.34 -20.20
C LEU A 65 -1.76 11.23 -20.16
N SER A 66 -0.71 10.79 -19.46
CA SER A 66 0.45 11.63 -19.16
C SER A 66 1.66 10.80 -18.72
N ASN A 67 2.86 11.32 -18.98
CA ASN A 67 4.13 10.87 -18.42
C ASN A 67 4.75 12.03 -17.63
N ILE A 68 5.23 11.73 -16.41
CA ILE A 68 5.87 12.68 -15.51
C ILE A 68 7.31 12.22 -15.30
N SER A 69 8.23 12.81 -16.04
CA SER A 69 9.66 12.49 -16.04
C SER A 69 10.45 13.47 -15.16
N LYS A 70 10.28 13.38 -13.84
CA LYS A 70 10.89 14.32 -12.86
C LYS A 70 11.86 13.68 -11.87
N HIS A 71 11.97 12.36 -11.90
CA HIS A 71 12.90 11.58 -11.09
C HIS A 71 14.08 11.11 -11.94
N ASP A 72 15.25 11.01 -11.32
CA ASP A 72 16.49 10.57 -11.98
C ASP A 72 16.76 9.06 -11.77
N ARG A 73 15.95 8.41 -10.93
CA ARG A 73 16.01 6.98 -10.60
C ARG A 73 14.61 6.40 -10.37
N ALA A 74 14.55 5.08 -10.20
CA ALA A 74 13.33 4.32 -10.06
C ALA A 74 12.34 4.93 -9.05
N VAL A 75 11.06 4.94 -9.42
CA VAL A 75 9.99 5.47 -8.57
C VAL A 75 9.38 4.32 -7.78
N ASN A 76 9.80 4.20 -6.52
CA ASN A 76 9.41 3.09 -5.64
C ASN A 76 7.98 3.20 -5.09
N CYS A 77 7.46 4.42 -4.99
CA CYS A 77 6.14 4.64 -4.41
C CYS A 77 5.43 5.84 -5.05
N VAL A 78 4.15 5.68 -5.39
CA VAL A 78 3.24 6.77 -5.77
C VAL A 78 1.96 6.68 -4.94
N ARG A 79 1.45 7.82 -4.44
CA ARG A 79 0.25 7.87 -3.60
C ARG A 79 -0.55 9.14 -3.85
N PHE A 80 -1.80 8.99 -4.26
CA PHE A 80 -2.76 10.08 -4.15
C PHE A 80 -3.09 10.35 -2.68
N ASN A 81 -3.29 11.62 -2.33
CA ASN A 81 -3.85 11.97 -1.01
C ASN A 81 -5.35 11.60 -0.95
N GLY A 82 -5.96 11.72 0.24
CA GLY A 82 -7.36 11.36 0.44
C GLY A 82 -8.37 12.19 -0.38
N GLN A 83 -7.99 13.40 -0.80
CA GLN A 83 -8.80 14.28 -1.64
C GLN A 83 -8.59 14.07 -3.14
N GLY A 84 -7.56 13.32 -3.52
CA GLY A 84 -7.17 13.04 -4.91
C GLY A 84 -6.63 14.23 -5.69
N ASP A 85 -6.43 15.40 -5.10
CA ASP A 85 -5.91 16.60 -5.78
C ASP A 85 -4.37 16.64 -5.82
N LEU A 86 -3.70 15.94 -4.90
CA LEU A 86 -2.25 15.81 -4.87
C LEU A 86 -1.80 14.36 -5.07
N LEU A 87 -0.78 14.20 -5.91
CA LEU A 87 -0.04 12.96 -6.10
C LEU A 87 1.36 13.11 -5.51
N ALA A 88 1.72 12.25 -4.56
CA ALA A 88 3.08 12.13 -4.06
C ALA A 88 3.82 10.98 -4.72
N SER A 89 5.14 11.12 -4.79
CA SER A 89 6.06 10.11 -5.31
C SER A 89 7.32 10.03 -4.44
N GLY A 90 7.92 8.86 -4.34
CA GLY A 90 9.20 8.64 -3.67
C GLY A 90 10.11 7.74 -4.52
N SER A 91 11.39 8.10 -4.61
CA SER A 91 12.35 7.49 -5.55
C SER A 91 13.68 7.11 -4.88
N ASP A 92 14.42 6.23 -5.56
CA ASP A 92 15.82 5.91 -5.29
C ASP A 92 16.74 7.14 -5.41
N ASP A 93 16.33 8.21 -6.10
CA ASP A 93 17.08 9.47 -6.12
C ASP A 93 17.04 10.23 -4.78
N GLY A 94 16.28 9.70 -3.82
CA GLY A 94 16.10 10.22 -2.47
C GLY A 94 15.18 11.43 -2.38
N SER A 95 14.46 11.75 -3.45
CA SER A 95 13.44 12.78 -3.46
C SER A 95 12.04 12.24 -3.19
N VAL A 96 11.22 13.09 -2.59
CA VAL A 96 9.77 12.96 -2.51
C VAL A 96 9.16 14.14 -3.23
N LEU A 97 8.47 13.91 -4.35
CA LEU A 97 7.91 14.98 -5.19
C LEU A 97 6.39 14.97 -5.16
N LEU A 98 5.80 16.16 -5.27
CA LEU A 98 4.36 16.40 -5.23
C LEU A 98 3.88 17.04 -6.51
N PHE A 99 2.79 16.50 -7.03
CA PHE A 99 2.19 16.94 -8.29
C PHE A 99 0.71 17.25 -8.11
N CYS A 100 0.24 18.28 -8.81
CA CYS A 100 -1.19 18.51 -9.02
C CYS A 100 -1.51 18.49 -10.51
N ARG A 101 -2.75 18.18 -10.84
CA ARG A 101 -3.22 18.24 -12.23
C ARG A 101 -3.36 19.69 -12.68
N SER A 102 -2.79 20.01 -13.84
CA SER A 102 -2.98 21.31 -14.50
C SER A 102 -4.33 21.36 -15.24
N GLU A 103 -4.95 22.53 -15.30
CA GLU A 103 -6.14 22.78 -16.13
C GLU A 103 -5.78 22.84 -17.62
N GLU A 104 -4.56 23.28 -17.94
CA GLU A 104 -4.04 23.37 -19.30
C GLU A 104 -3.01 22.27 -19.58
N ILE A 105 -2.87 21.91 -20.85
CA ILE A 105 -1.79 21.04 -21.31
C ILE A 105 -0.50 21.86 -21.34
N VAL A 106 0.39 21.56 -20.40
CA VAL A 106 1.75 22.08 -20.32
C VAL A 106 2.66 21.13 -21.11
N ARG A 107 3.37 21.65 -22.12
CA ARG A 107 4.39 20.92 -22.88
C ARG A 107 5.76 21.47 -22.53
N GLU A 108 6.71 20.57 -22.28
CA GLU A 108 8.10 20.94 -22.04
C GLU A 108 8.89 20.94 -23.36
N PHE A 109 10.02 21.66 -23.39
CA PHE A 109 10.86 21.73 -24.58
C PHE A 109 11.45 20.34 -24.86
N GLY A 110 11.14 19.77 -26.02
CA GLY A 110 11.56 18.41 -26.41
C GLY A 110 10.51 17.32 -26.21
N ASP A 111 9.26 17.67 -25.88
CA ASP A 111 8.12 16.73 -25.91
C ASP A 111 7.78 16.34 -27.36
N ASP A 112 8.48 15.33 -27.89
CA ASP A 112 8.20 14.69 -29.18
C ASP A 112 7.34 13.39 -29.02
N GLU A 113 6.94 13.04 -27.79
CA GLU A 113 6.15 11.83 -27.48
C GLU A 113 4.65 11.97 -27.82
N ASP A 114 3.93 10.83 -27.74
CA ASP A 114 2.50 10.65 -27.98
C ASP A 114 1.59 11.79 -27.50
N GLU A 115 0.37 11.87 -28.04
CA GLU A 115 -0.64 12.87 -27.66
C GLU A 115 -0.86 12.91 -26.13
N ILE A 116 -0.19 13.86 -25.43
CA ILE A 116 -0.39 14.13 -24.01
C ILE A 116 -1.80 14.69 -23.83
N LEU A 117 -2.61 14.01 -23.00
CA LEU A 117 -4.02 14.36 -22.78
C LEU A 117 -4.26 15.12 -21.48
N GLU A 118 -3.32 15.04 -20.54
CA GLU A 118 -3.35 15.77 -19.26
C GLU A 118 -1.91 16.11 -18.83
N SER A 119 -1.73 17.23 -18.12
CA SER A 119 -0.42 17.61 -17.56
C SER A 119 -0.48 17.65 -16.03
N TRP A 120 0.61 17.26 -15.41
CA TRP A 120 0.78 17.24 -13.95
C TRP A 120 2.00 18.06 -13.58
N VAL A 121 1.78 19.13 -12.83
CA VAL A 121 2.81 20.12 -12.51
C VAL A 121 3.41 19.83 -11.14
N LEU A 122 4.74 19.96 -11.04
CA LEU A 122 5.45 19.85 -9.78
C LEU A 122 5.08 21.06 -8.90
N VAL A 123 4.42 20.81 -7.77
CA VAL A 123 3.99 21.87 -6.83
C VAL A 123 4.86 21.95 -5.58
N GLY A 124 5.67 20.94 -5.32
CA GLY A 124 6.53 20.90 -4.16
C GLY A 124 7.24 19.56 -4.05
N GLY A 125 8.00 19.40 -2.97
CA GLY A 125 8.67 18.15 -2.68
C GLY A 125 9.92 18.34 -1.84
N HIS A 126 10.29 17.28 -1.13
CA HIS A 126 11.56 17.18 -0.44
C HIS A 126 12.60 16.61 -1.41
N ARG A 127 13.59 17.43 -1.76
CA ARG A 127 14.86 16.95 -2.32
C ARG A 127 15.87 17.10 -1.19
N GLY A 128 16.60 16.03 -0.85
CA GLY A 128 17.62 16.11 0.19
C GLY A 128 18.61 17.27 -0.06
N SER A 129 19.23 17.78 0.99
CA SER A 129 20.09 18.96 0.88
C SER A 129 21.26 18.72 -0.08
N ALA A 130 21.50 19.66 -0.99
CA ALA A 130 22.61 19.61 -1.93
C ALA A 130 23.94 19.37 -1.18
N GLY A 131 24.68 18.32 -1.57
CA GLY A 131 25.95 17.94 -0.94
C GLY A 131 25.85 16.95 0.23
N MET A 132 24.65 16.48 0.59
CA MET A 132 24.46 15.36 1.53
C MET A 132 24.07 14.07 0.82
N SER A 133 24.33 12.92 1.44
CA SER A 133 23.91 11.61 0.91
C SER A 133 22.39 11.53 0.84
N MET A 134 21.85 11.60 -0.38
CA MET A 134 20.45 11.29 -0.69
C MET A 134 20.17 9.85 -0.28
N LYS A 135 19.08 9.64 0.45
CA LYS A 135 18.69 8.31 0.95
C LYS A 135 17.49 7.84 0.14
N GLU A 136 17.61 6.69 -0.51
CA GLU A 136 16.53 6.07 -1.27
C GLU A 136 15.26 6.00 -0.43
N VAL A 137 14.13 6.39 -1.03
CA VAL A 137 12.80 6.37 -0.41
C VAL A 137 12.07 5.13 -0.89
N TYR A 138 11.70 4.22 0.01
CA TYR A 138 11.03 2.97 -0.35
C TYR A 138 9.51 3.02 -0.23
N ASP A 139 8.98 3.78 0.73
CA ASP A 139 7.54 3.94 0.90
C ASP A 139 7.19 5.30 1.48
N ILE A 140 5.99 5.78 1.17
CA ILE A 140 5.43 7.05 1.63
C ILE A 140 3.97 6.87 2.04
N ALA A 141 3.51 7.66 3.01
CA ALA A 141 2.10 7.73 3.37
C ALA A 141 1.69 9.15 3.77
N TRP A 142 0.53 9.59 3.29
CA TRP A 142 -0.07 10.88 3.61
C TRP A 142 -0.62 10.92 5.02
N SER A 143 -0.49 12.07 5.68
CA SER A 143 -1.35 12.40 6.82
C SER A 143 -2.81 12.53 6.37
N PRO A 144 -3.79 12.32 7.27
CA PRO A 144 -5.22 12.34 6.90
C PRO A 144 -5.69 13.69 6.34
N ASP A 145 -5.06 14.78 6.78
CA ASP A 145 -5.31 16.15 6.34
C ASP A 145 -4.51 16.56 5.09
N ALA A 146 -3.73 15.64 4.52
CA ALA A 146 -2.84 15.84 3.38
C ALA A 146 -1.79 16.95 3.54
N ARG A 147 -1.52 17.42 4.78
CA ARG A 147 -0.52 18.45 5.04
C ARG A 147 0.89 17.89 5.14
N LEU A 148 1.02 16.62 5.53
CA LEU A 148 2.29 15.97 5.81
C LEU A 148 2.41 14.65 5.07
N LEU A 149 3.64 14.23 4.83
CA LEU A 149 4.00 12.91 4.35
C LEU A 149 4.97 12.28 5.33
N CYS A 150 4.75 11.01 5.69
CA CYS A 150 5.80 10.21 6.30
C CYS A 150 6.47 9.36 5.23
N LEU A 151 7.77 9.16 5.38
CA LEU A 151 8.60 8.44 4.41
C LEU A 151 9.54 7.47 5.14
N GLY A 152 9.75 6.31 4.54
CA GLY A 152 10.71 5.30 5.00
C GLY A 152 11.89 5.19 4.06
N THR A 153 13.12 5.25 4.59
CA THR A 153 14.35 5.28 3.81
C THR A 153 15.19 4.01 3.93
N MET A 154 16.12 3.83 2.97
CA MET A 154 17.12 2.76 2.98
C MET A 154 17.97 2.72 4.25
N ASP A 155 18.29 3.88 4.85
CA ASP A 155 19.18 3.93 6.01
C ASP A 155 18.49 3.62 7.35
N GLY A 156 17.21 3.24 7.35
CA GLY A 156 16.44 2.91 8.56
C GLY A 156 15.80 4.12 9.24
N THR A 157 15.78 5.26 8.56
CA THR A 157 15.16 6.48 9.06
C THR A 157 13.70 6.57 8.63
N VAL A 158 12.86 7.11 9.50
CA VAL A 158 11.52 7.59 9.16
C VAL A 158 11.55 9.11 9.23
N GLY A 159 11.11 9.76 8.16
CA GLY A 159 11.00 11.22 8.06
C GLY A 159 9.55 11.67 7.98
N VAL A 160 9.30 12.91 8.39
CA VAL A 160 8.05 13.64 8.15
C VAL A 160 8.36 14.91 7.37
N VAL A 161 7.70 15.09 6.23
CA VAL A 161 7.85 16.22 5.32
C VAL A 161 6.57 17.03 5.27
N ASP A 162 6.68 18.34 5.27
CA ASP A 162 5.56 19.25 5.00
C ASP A 162 5.28 19.32 3.50
N ALA A 163 4.05 19.01 3.11
CA ALA A 163 3.69 18.91 1.70
C ALA A 163 3.68 20.28 0.99
N SER A 164 3.39 21.37 1.71
CA SER A 164 3.31 22.69 1.09
C SER A 164 4.69 23.29 0.80
N SER A 165 5.65 23.08 1.71
CA SER A 165 6.98 23.68 1.65
C SER A 165 8.06 22.71 1.15
N GLY A 166 7.80 21.40 1.15
CA GLY A 166 8.82 20.37 0.90
C GLY A 166 9.85 20.24 2.04
N ALA A 167 9.64 20.93 3.15
CA ALA A 167 10.58 20.94 4.26
C ALA A 167 10.53 19.62 5.03
N LEU A 168 11.70 19.08 5.35
CA LEU A 168 11.83 17.96 6.28
C LEU A 168 11.62 18.48 7.70
N VAL A 169 10.47 18.14 8.29
CA VAL A 169 10.03 18.64 9.61
C VAL A 169 10.69 17.87 10.75
N SER A 170 10.77 16.55 10.61
CA SER A 170 11.29 15.68 11.66
C SER A 170 11.84 14.39 11.10
N THR A 171 12.82 13.80 11.78
CA THR A 171 13.36 12.48 11.46
C THR A 171 13.63 11.68 12.72
N VAL A 172 13.55 10.35 12.60
CA VAL A 172 13.96 9.42 13.65
C VAL A 172 14.59 8.19 13.03
N ARG A 173 15.73 7.75 13.58
CA ARG A 173 16.32 6.45 13.22
C ARG A 173 15.51 5.33 13.88
N ALA A 174 14.39 4.97 13.25
CA ALA A 174 13.43 4.01 13.78
C ALA A 174 13.90 2.55 13.68
N HIS A 175 14.74 2.23 12.68
CA HIS A 175 15.16 0.88 12.36
C HIS A 175 16.68 0.76 12.21
N ALA A 176 17.21 -0.43 12.48
CA ALA A 176 18.62 -0.73 12.27
C ALA A 176 18.96 -1.00 10.79
N GLN A 177 17.93 -1.32 9.99
CA GLN A 177 17.97 -1.60 8.56
C GLN A 177 16.89 -0.80 7.85
N ASN A 178 16.85 -0.90 6.52
CA ASN A 178 15.89 -0.19 5.68
C ASN A 178 14.43 -0.25 6.15
N VAL A 179 13.73 0.88 5.99
CA VAL A 179 12.28 0.99 6.25
C VAL A 179 11.55 0.71 4.93
N GLN A 180 10.83 -0.41 4.87
CA GLN A 180 10.24 -0.92 3.63
C GLN A 180 8.72 -0.74 3.57
N GLY A 181 8.13 -0.22 4.64
CA GLY A 181 6.73 0.16 4.69
C GLY A 181 6.50 1.23 5.75
N VAL A 182 5.68 2.21 5.40
CA VAL A 182 5.17 3.22 6.34
C VAL A 182 3.66 3.36 6.20
N SER A 183 2.98 3.68 7.29
CA SER A 183 1.55 3.95 7.26
C SER A 183 1.19 5.01 8.29
N TRP A 184 0.48 6.04 7.84
CA TRP A 184 -0.09 7.06 8.71
C TRP A 184 -1.50 6.61 9.13
N ASP A 185 -1.76 6.70 10.42
CA ASP A 185 -3.07 6.45 11.00
C ASP A 185 -4.13 7.43 10.47
N PRO A 186 -5.31 6.97 10.01
CA PRO A 186 -6.39 7.85 9.55
C PRO A 186 -6.93 8.79 10.63
N LEU A 187 -6.72 8.50 11.92
CA LEU A 187 -7.06 9.41 13.03
C LEU A 187 -5.93 10.41 13.35
N GLY A 188 -4.78 10.30 12.69
CA GLY A 188 -3.66 11.23 12.79
C GLY A 188 -2.79 11.08 14.04
N GLU A 189 -3.04 10.08 14.90
CA GLU A 189 -2.33 9.95 16.18
C GLU A 189 -1.00 9.18 16.04
N TYR A 190 -0.94 8.24 15.10
CA TYR A 190 0.19 7.32 14.97
C TYR A 190 0.79 7.27 13.57
N ILE A 191 2.10 7.06 13.52
CA ILE A 191 2.83 6.64 12.33
C ILE A 191 3.42 5.27 12.64
N VAL A 192 3.27 4.33 11.72
CA VAL A 192 3.81 2.98 11.89
C VAL A 192 4.77 2.65 10.76
N SER A 193 5.91 2.09 11.10
CA SER A 193 6.93 1.67 10.13
C SER A 193 7.32 0.21 10.31
N LEU A 194 7.64 -0.46 9.20
CA LEU A 194 8.08 -1.84 9.14
C LEU A 194 9.44 -1.91 8.42
N GLY A 195 10.44 -2.50 9.08
CA GLY A 195 11.81 -2.52 8.56
C GLY A 195 12.39 -3.92 8.35
N GLY A 196 13.49 -3.98 7.61
CA GLY A 196 14.31 -5.19 7.40
C GLY A 196 14.95 -5.71 8.69
N ASP A 197 14.96 -4.91 9.76
CA ASP A 197 15.45 -5.28 11.10
C ASP A 197 14.49 -6.22 11.87
N ARG A 198 13.45 -6.72 11.18
CA ARG A 198 12.40 -7.61 11.71
C ARG A 198 11.51 -6.95 12.75
N CYS A 199 11.41 -5.62 12.71
CA CYS A 199 10.64 -4.88 13.68
C CYS A 199 9.55 -4.03 13.03
N ILE A 200 8.45 -3.90 13.75
CA ILE A 200 7.45 -2.85 13.57
C ILE A 200 7.67 -1.79 14.65
N ASN A 201 7.63 -0.52 14.28
CA ASN A 201 7.82 0.61 15.19
C ASN A 201 6.60 1.52 15.15
N ILE A 202 6.04 1.82 16.32
CA ILE A 202 4.91 2.71 16.52
C ILE A 202 5.44 4.05 17.01
N MET A 203 5.08 5.12 16.32
CA MET A 203 5.55 6.46 16.59
C MET A 203 4.37 7.41 16.74
N THR A 204 4.59 8.50 17.46
CA THR A 204 3.70 9.66 17.48
C THR A 204 4.40 10.84 16.82
N PHE A 205 3.61 11.70 16.19
CA PHE A 205 4.08 12.97 15.64
C PHE A 205 3.27 14.10 16.27
N SER A 206 3.91 14.90 17.12
CA SER A 206 3.26 16.03 17.79
C SER A 206 4.22 17.18 17.95
N MET A 207 3.74 18.41 17.73
CA MET A 207 4.52 19.64 17.84
C MET A 207 5.82 19.60 17.00
N GLY A 208 5.77 18.98 15.82
CA GLY A 208 6.93 18.86 14.92
C GLY A 208 7.94 17.78 15.32
N ILE A 209 7.67 16.98 16.33
CA ILE A 209 8.59 15.94 16.82
C ILE A 209 8.01 14.56 16.53
N LEU A 210 8.77 13.77 15.76
CA LEU A 210 8.53 12.35 15.56
C LEU A 210 9.23 11.54 16.65
N LYS A 211 8.48 10.71 17.38
CA LYS A 211 9.02 9.91 18.49
C LYS A 211 8.52 8.48 18.45
N SER A 212 9.44 7.52 18.58
CA SER A 212 9.12 6.11 18.81
C SER A 212 8.55 5.91 20.22
N ILE A 213 7.43 5.18 20.31
CA ILE A 213 6.72 4.89 21.57
C ILE A 213 6.63 3.40 21.86
N SER A 214 6.62 2.53 20.84
CA SER A 214 6.64 1.08 21.01
C SER A 214 7.34 0.43 19.82
N LYS A 215 8.10 -0.65 20.08
CA LYS A 215 8.78 -1.41 19.04
C LYS A 215 8.66 -2.90 19.34
N SER A 216 8.16 -3.66 18.36
CA SER A 216 8.06 -5.13 18.42
C SER A 216 8.96 -5.74 17.38
N CYS A 217 9.81 -6.69 17.78
CA CYS A 217 10.86 -7.24 16.94
C CYS A 217 10.84 -8.77 16.89
N LYS A 218 11.56 -9.33 15.91
CA LYS A 218 11.79 -10.78 15.71
C LYS A 218 10.54 -11.60 15.35
N ILE A 219 9.45 -10.92 15.02
CA ILE A 219 8.20 -11.53 14.57
C ILE A 219 7.97 -11.35 13.06
N PHE A 220 8.84 -10.59 12.38
CA PHE A 220 8.79 -10.38 10.93
C PHE A 220 10.01 -10.99 10.23
N TYR A 221 9.92 -11.18 8.92
CA TYR A 221 11.05 -11.52 8.05
C TYR A 221 12.19 -10.51 8.17
N GLY A 222 13.43 -10.97 8.02
CA GLY A 222 14.61 -10.12 7.99
C GLY A 222 14.99 -9.74 6.57
N GLU A 223 16.23 -9.30 6.39
CA GLU A 223 16.85 -8.95 5.11
C GLU A 223 16.86 -10.12 4.10
N ASN A 224 16.69 -11.36 4.56
CA ASN A 224 16.64 -12.55 3.72
C ASN A 224 15.35 -12.69 2.89
N LEU A 225 14.32 -11.88 3.15
CA LEU A 225 13.17 -11.79 2.27
C LEU A 225 13.48 -10.80 1.15
N GLU A 226 13.68 -11.33 -0.06
CA GLU A 226 13.97 -10.57 -1.29
C GLU A 226 12.76 -9.76 -1.74
N THR A 227 12.50 -8.64 -1.05
CA THR A 227 11.50 -7.65 -1.42
C THR A 227 11.97 -6.29 -0.97
N LEU A 228 11.63 -5.24 -1.74
CA LEU A 228 11.81 -3.85 -1.34
C LEU A 228 10.55 -3.29 -0.66
N PHE A 229 9.43 -4.02 -0.71
CA PHE A 229 8.11 -3.51 -0.32
C PHE A 229 7.49 -4.38 0.79
N ARG A 230 7.18 -3.73 1.92
CA ARG A 230 6.47 -4.34 3.06
C ARG A 230 5.32 -3.47 3.51
N ARG A 231 4.37 -3.28 2.59
CA ARG A 231 3.36 -2.24 2.66
C ARG A 231 2.24 -2.64 3.63
N LEU A 232 2.36 -2.18 4.88
CA LEU A 232 1.32 -2.24 5.91
C LEU A 232 0.25 -1.15 5.70
N THR A 233 -0.92 -1.31 6.29
CA THR A 233 -2.03 -0.36 6.15
C THR A 233 -2.97 -0.38 7.34
N TRP A 234 -3.51 0.79 7.68
CA TRP A 234 -4.62 0.94 8.62
C TRP A 234 -5.95 0.67 7.92
N SER A 235 -6.91 0.11 8.66
CA SER A 235 -8.32 0.16 8.28
C SER A 235 -8.76 1.62 8.13
N PRO A 236 -9.69 1.97 7.22
CA PRO A 236 -10.07 3.37 6.97
C PRO A 236 -10.57 4.12 8.22
N GLN A 237 -11.18 3.40 9.16
CA GLN A 237 -11.67 3.93 10.43
C GLN A 237 -10.62 3.97 11.57
N GLY A 238 -9.38 3.54 11.32
CA GLY A 238 -8.29 3.59 12.30
C GLY A 238 -8.34 2.55 13.43
N SER A 239 -9.23 1.56 13.34
CA SER A 239 -9.40 0.51 14.37
C SER A 239 -8.37 -0.61 14.31
N LEU A 240 -7.96 -0.98 13.10
CA LEU A 240 -7.05 -2.09 12.84
C LEU A 240 -5.84 -1.61 12.05
N LEU A 241 -4.68 -2.17 12.36
CA LEU A 241 -3.49 -2.13 11.52
C LEU A 241 -3.17 -3.55 11.06
N VAL A 242 -2.92 -3.72 9.77
CA VAL A 242 -2.59 -5.01 9.20
C VAL A 242 -1.19 -4.95 8.59
N ALA A 243 -0.29 -5.77 9.12
CA ALA A 243 1.14 -5.78 8.79
C ALA A 243 1.53 -7.07 8.05
N PRO A 244 2.15 -6.98 6.85
CA PRO A 244 2.64 -8.12 6.10
C PRO A 244 3.94 -8.69 6.71
N CYS A 245 4.49 -9.72 6.07
CA CYS A 245 5.80 -10.30 6.37
C CYS A 245 5.98 -10.88 7.79
N GLY A 246 4.91 -11.28 8.47
CA GLY A 246 4.97 -11.94 9.77
C GLY A 246 5.46 -13.39 9.67
N ILE A 247 6.09 -13.88 10.75
CA ILE A 247 6.58 -15.26 10.89
C ILE A 247 6.01 -15.86 12.17
N ILE A 248 5.20 -16.90 12.04
CA ILE A 248 4.71 -17.67 13.19
C ILE A 248 5.69 -18.82 13.45
N ASN A 249 6.41 -18.77 14.56
CA ASN A 249 7.31 -19.84 14.99
C ASN A 249 6.52 -20.89 15.77
N ASN A 250 6.25 -22.05 15.16
CA ASN A 250 5.54 -23.16 15.80
C ASN A 250 6.49 -24.02 16.66
N GLY A 251 7.25 -23.39 17.56
CA GLY A 251 8.22 -24.09 18.41
C GLY A 251 9.29 -24.86 17.65
N ALA A 252 10.18 -25.49 18.39
CA ALA A 252 11.20 -26.39 17.87
C ALA A 252 10.78 -27.83 18.19
N ASN A 253 10.51 -28.66 17.19
CA ASN A 253 10.41 -30.09 17.41
C ASN A 253 11.83 -30.68 17.33
N THR A 254 12.41 -31.01 18.48
CA THR A 254 13.67 -31.76 18.54
C THR A 254 13.38 -33.21 18.16
N THR A 255 13.79 -33.59 16.95
CA THR A 255 13.89 -34.99 16.55
C THR A 255 15.33 -35.44 16.61
N ASN A 256 15.58 -36.74 16.73
CA ASN A 256 16.93 -37.33 16.83
C ASN A 256 17.85 -37.05 15.61
N GLY A 257 17.39 -36.30 14.60
CA GLY A 257 18.16 -35.87 13.42
C GLY A 257 18.37 -34.35 13.28
N GLY A 258 18.01 -33.55 14.29
CA GLY A 258 18.18 -32.08 14.28
C GLY A 258 16.91 -31.29 14.61
N THR A 259 17.08 -30.00 14.87
CA THR A 259 15.99 -29.07 15.17
C THR A 259 15.38 -28.55 13.86
N ILE A 260 14.16 -28.98 13.52
CA ILE A 260 13.40 -28.39 12.42
C ILE A 260 12.45 -27.36 13.02
N THR A 261 12.73 -26.08 12.78
CA THR A 261 11.78 -24.99 13.07
C THR A 261 10.87 -24.82 11.85
N THR A 262 9.60 -25.24 11.96
CA THR A 262 8.59 -24.93 10.94
C THR A 262 8.04 -23.55 11.21
N ALA A 263 8.53 -22.55 10.49
CA ALA A 263 8.00 -21.19 10.53
C ALA A 263 6.91 -21.04 9.45
N GLU A 264 5.76 -20.47 9.81
CA GLU A 264 4.67 -20.20 8.86
C GLU A 264 4.64 -18.71 8.49
N ASN A 265 4.36 -18.40 7.22
CA ASN A 265 4.16 -17.02 6.78
C ASN A 265 2.83 -16.49 7.31
N ALA A 266 2.82 -15.25 7.76
CA ALA A 266 1.60 -14.63 8.25
C ALA A 266 1.48 -13.15 7.92
N VAL A 267 0.24 -12.69 7.92
CA VAL A 267 -0.10 -11.30 8.19
C VAL A 267 -0.45 -11.17 9.67
N TYR A 268 0.02 -10.11 10.32
CA TYR A 268 -0.37 -9.77 11.68
C TYR A 268 -1.40 -8.65 11.69
N ILE A 269 -2.42 -8.83 12.51
CA ILE A 269 -3.48 -7.86 12.70
C ILE A 269 -3.36 -7.33 14.13
N PHE A 270 -3.28 -6.02 14.26
CA PHE A 270 -3.22 -5.30 15.52
C PHE A 270 -4.48 -4.48 15.68
N THR A 271 -5.04 -4.43 16.89
CA THR A 271 -6.02 -3.39 17.20
C THR A 271 -5.28 -2.12 17.58
N ARG A 272 -5.94 -0.97 17.43
CA ARG A 272 -5.42 0.30 17.95
C ARG A 272 -5.00 0.21 19.42
N ALA A 273 -5.81 -0.43 20.25
CA ALA A 273 -5.50 -0.64 21.67
C ALA A 273 -4.27 -1.52 21.91
N SER A 274 -4.05 -2.55 21.07
CA SER A 274 -2.89 -3.44 21.22
C SER A 274 -1.56 -2.80 20.79
N LEU A 275 -1.62 -1.75 19.97
CA LEU A 275 -0.45 -0.95 19.56
C LEU A 275 0.01 0.02 20.64
N THR A 276 -0.90 0.47 21.50
CA THR A 276 -0.65 1.54 22.49
C THR A 276 -0.51 1.01 23.92
N THR A 277 -0.85 -0.27 24.14
CA THR A 277 -0.62 -0.94 25.43
C THR A 277 0.87 -0.91 25.78
N PRO A 278 1.26 -0.57 27.03
CA PRO A 278 2.65 -0.54 27.44
C PRO A 278 3.40 -1.84 27.12
N GLY A 279 4.57 -1.69 26.49
CA GLY A 279 5.41 -2.79 26.05
C GLY A 279 5.36 -3.02 24.53
N PRO A 280 5.88 -4.16 24.05
CA PRO A 280 5.86 -4.49 22.63
C PRO A 280 4.43 -4.69 22.14
N ALA A 281 4.05 -3.99 21.07
CA ALA A 281 2.80 -4.19 20.35
C ALA A 281 2.54 -5.67 20.04
N ARG A 282 1.33 -6.15 20.36
CA ARG A 282 0.93 -7.56 20.18
C ARG A 282 -0.14 -7.68 19.09
N ALA A 283 0.07 -8.61 18.17
CA ALA A 283 -0.95 -8.98 17.21
C ALA A 283 -2.11 -9.67 17.94
N VAL A 284 -3.33 -9.30 17.59
CA VAL A 284 -4.57 -9.86 18.15
C VAL A 284 -5.12 -11.00 17.27
N ALA A 285 -4.74 -11.02 16.00
CA ALA A 285 -5.03 -12.11 15.08
C ALA A 285 -3.91 -12.28 14.06
N MET A 286 -3.86 -13.46 13.44
CA MET A 286 -2.86 -13.84 12.46
C MET A 286 -3.52 -14.61 11.32
N LEU A 287 -3.25 -14.23 10.08
CA LEU A 287 -3.71 -14.95 8.90
C LEU A 287 -2.51 -15.66 8.26
N LYS A 288 -2.63 -16.97 8.04
CA LYS A 288 -1.53 -17.81 7.53
C LYS A 288 -1.52 -17.85 6.01
N PHE A 289 -0.33 -17.83 5.41
CA PHE A 289 -0.13 -17.85 3.97
C PHE A 289 0.92 -18.88 3.56
N ARG A 290 0.76 -19.43 2.34
CA ARG A 290 1.73 -20.36 1.75
C ARG A 290 3.05 -19.69 1.38
N LYS A 291 2.99 -18.42 0.96
CA LYS A 291 4.16 -17.58 0.65
C LYS A 291 4.16 -16.33 1.53
N PRO A 292 5.30 -15.65 1.70
CA PRO A 292 5.37 -14.40 2.44
C PRO A 292 4.38 -13.37 1.88
N PRO A 293 3.45 -12.84 2.69
CA PRO A 293 2.64 -11.69 2.29
C PRO A 293 3.52 -10.45 2.30
N LEU A 294 3.40 -9.62 1.26
CA LEU A 294 4.26 -8.46 0.99
C LEU A 294 3.50 -7.13 1.08
N VAL A 295 2.25 -7.13 0.66
CA VAL A 295 1.42 -5.92 0.53
C VAL A 295 0.06 -6.15 1.14
N VAL A 296 -0.42 -5.17 1.90
CA VAL A 296 -1.78 -5.12 2.41
C VAL A 296 -2.43 -3.78 2.04
N ARG A 297 -3.67 -3.81 1.57
CA ARG A 297 -4.47 -2.62 1.26
C ARG A 297 -5.92 -2.78 1.65
N PHE A 298 -6.42 -1.89 2.52
CA PHE A 298 -7.84 -1.76 2.78
C PHE A 298 -8.56 -1.07 1.61
N SER A 299 -9.76 -1.54 1.33
CA SER A 299 -10.73 -0.82 0.52
C SER A 299 -11.19 0.40 1.30
N PRO A 300 -11.19 1.62 0.71
CA PRO A 300 -11.73 2.80 1.39
C PRO A 300 -13.27 2.78 1.43
N TYR A 301 -13.90 1.86 0.70
CA TYR A 301 -15.35 1.72 0.62
C TYR A 301 -15.86 0.78 1.70
N ARG A 302 -16.95 1.19 2.38
CA ARG A 302 -17.64 0.32 3.32
C ARG A 302 -18.14 -0.92 2.59
N PHE A 303 -18.02 -2.04 3.27
CA PHE A 303 -18.52 -3.33 2.83
C PHE A 303 -19.77 -3.67 3.64
N GLU A 304 -20.88 -3.86 2.94
CA GLU A 304 -22.14 -4.30 3.52
C GLU A 304 -22.37 -5.76 3.12
N PRO A 305 -22.20 -6.72 4.03
CA PRO A 305 -22.59 -8.10 3.78
C PRO A 305 -24.11 -8.12 3.53
N SER A 306 -24.57 -8.83 2.50
CA SER A 306 -26.01 -8.95 2.24
C SER A 306 -26.74 -9.52 3.47
N SER A 307 -27.77 -8.81 3.94
CA SER A 307 -28.55 -9.13 5.14
C SER A 307 -29.32 -10.46 5.06
N SER A 308 -29.43 -11.08 3.88
CA SER A 308 -30.03 -12.41 3.69
C SER A 308 -29.08 -13.57 4.03
N VAL A 309 -27.83 -13.27 4.35
CA VAL A 309 -26.82 -14.25 4.72
C VAL A 309 -26.77 -14.38 6.24
N ALA A 310 -27.91 -14.71 6.85
CA ALA A 310 -27.89 -15.46 8.09
C ALA A 310 -27.40 -16.88 7.74
N HIS A 311 -26.08 -17.03 7.56
CA HIS A 311 -25.49 -18.36 7.53
C HIS A 311 -25.83 -19.01 8.87
N ASN A 312 -26.36 -20.24 8.83
CA ASN A 312 -26.61 -21.05 10.03
C ASN A 312 -25.32 -21.34 10.84
N ASP A 313 -24.15 -20.97 10.28
CA ASP A 313 -22.81 -20.96 10.88
C ASP A 313 -22.21 -19.54 10.87
N ALA A 314 -22.97 -18.51 11.28
CA ALA A 314 -22.45 -17.14 11.37
C ALA A 314 -21.27 -17.09 12.36
N GLU A 315 -20.04 -17.17 11.86
CA GLU A 315 -18.84 -16.91 12.66
C GLU A 315 -18.99 -15.55 13.34
N SER A 316 -18.95 -15.55 14.67
CA SER A 316 -19.03 -14.33 15.45
C SER A 316 -17.93 -13.37 15.02
N PRO A 317 -18.23 -12.08 14.81
CA PRO A 317 -17.22 -11.11 14.44
C PRO A 317 -16.08 -11.11 15.47
N VAL A 318 -14.85 -11.22 14.97
CA VAL A 318 -13.61 -11.25 15.77
C VAL A 318 -13.35 -9.86 16.37
N PHE A 319 -13.72 -8.81 15.63
CA PHE A 319 -13.53 -7.43 16.01
C PHE A 319 -14.85 -6.67 15.95
N THR A 320 -15.68 -6.79 16.97
CA THR A 320 -16.77 -5.83 17.23
C THR A 320 -16.59 -5.21 18.60
N GLY A 321 -16.68 -3.89 18.68
CA GLY A 321 -16.73 -3.12 19.93
C GLY A 321 -18.05 -3.30 20.71
N GLY A 322 -18.74 -4.42 20.51
CA GLY A 322 -20.06 -4.70 21.08
C GLY A 322 -21.23 -4.03 20.36
N ASN A 323 -21.01 -3.29 19.27
CA ASN A 323 -22.05 -2.63 18.49
C ASN A 323 -22.25 -3.28 17.12
N ARG A 324 -23.51 -3.48 16.72
CA ARG A 324 -23.90 -4.04 15.41
C ARG A 324 -23.62 -3.10 14.23
N ASP A 325 -23.26 -1.84 14.51
CA ASP A 325 -23.01 -0.79 13.50
C ASP A 325 -21.52 -0.59 13.17
N ASP A 326 -20.64 -1.47 13.64
CA ASP A 326 -19.22 -1.41 13.28
C ASP A 326 -19.06 -1.61 11.76
N ALA A 327 -18.58 -0.58 11.06
CA ALA A 327 -18.43 -0.63 9.61
C ALA A 327 -17.43 -1.73 9.21
N CYS A 328 -17.88 -2.65 8.37
CA CYS A 328 -17.02 -3.66 7.77
C CYS A 328 -16.34 -3.09 6.54
N TYR A 329 -15.10 -3.52 6.30
CA TYR A 329 -14.31 -3.18 5.13
C TYR A 329 -13.70 -4.46 4.55
N LEU A 330 -13.40 -4.43 3.25
CA LEU A 330 -12.55 -5.44 2.65
C LEU A 330 -11.08 -5.00 2.74
N PHE A 331 -10.18 -5.95 2.96
CA PHE A 331 -8.76 -5.73 2.76
C PHE A 331 -8.15 -6.84 1.92
N ALA A 332 -7.24 -6.46 1.03
CA ALA A 332 -6.51 -7.36 0.18
C ALA A 332 -5.11 -7.59 0.74
N VAL A 333 -4.65 -8.83 0.69
CA VAL A 333 -3.29 -9.25 1.02
C VAL A 333 -2.68 -9.90 -0.21
N ALA A 334 -1.55 -9.39 -0.67
CA ALA A 334 -0.78 -10.01 -1.74
C ALA A 334 0.45 -10.74 -1.21
N THR A 335 0.65 -11.98 -1.67
CA THR A 335 1.95 -12.66 -1.72
C THR A 335 2.63 -12.34 -3.05
N ALA A 336 3.77 -12.97 -3.34
CA ALA A 336 4.41 -12.83 -4.64
C ALA A 336 3.52 -13.19 -5.84
N ASP A 337 2.51 -14.07 -5.68
CA ASP A 337 1.76 -14.69 -6.78
C ASP A 337 0.23 -14.80 -6.55
N THR A 338 -0.25 -14.46 -5.35
CA THR A 338 -1.67 -14.53 -5.00
C THR A 338 -2.13 -13.27 -4.32
N VAL A 339 -3.40 -12.94 -4.54
CA VAL A 339 -4.13 -11.89 -3.83
C VAL A 339 -5.32 -12.53 -3.14
N SER A 340 -5.37 -12.42 -1.82
CA SER A 340 -6.51 -12.88 -1.01
C SER A 340 -7.22 -11.70 -0.40
N VAL A 341 -8.55 -11.69 -0.44
CA VAL A 341 -9.39 -10.61 0.07
C VAL A 341 -10.16 -11.11 1.28
N PHE A 342 -10.19 -10.30 2.34
CA PHE A 342 -10.78 -10.65 3.61
C PHE A 342 -11.74 -9.58 4.10
N GLU A 343 -12.74 -9.98 4.87
CA GLU A 343 -13.58 -9.09 5.66
C GLU A 343 -12.86 -8.63 6.93
N SER A 344 -12.98 -7.36 7.28
CA SER A 344 -12.27 -6.79 8.43
C SER A 344 -12.82 -7.23 9.78
N THR A 345 -14.10 -7.57 9.88
CA THR A 345 -14.78 -7.89 11.16
C THR A 345 -14.68 -9.37 11.49
N THR A 346 -14.93 -10.24 10.51
CA THR A 346 -14.93 -11.71 10.66
C THR A 346 -13.58 -12.34 10.31
N LEU A 347 -12.71 -11.62 9.57
CA LEU A 347 -11.49 -12.16 8.96
C LEU A 347 -11.74 -13.32 7.98
N ARG A 348 -12.99 -13.49 7.53
CA ARG A 348 -13.35 -14.46 6.51
C ARG A 348 -12.66 -14.12 5.20
N CYS A 349 -12.04 -15.12 4.57
CA CYS A 349 -11.56 -15.00 3.20
C CYS A 349 -12.75 -14.96 2.23
N VAL A 350 -12.91 -13.83 1.55
CA VAL A 350 -13.93 -13.59 0.52
C VAL A 350 -13.54 -14.30 -0.77
N CYS A 351 -12.29 -14.14 -1.20
CA CYS A 351 -11.77 -14.79 -2.38
C CYS A 351 -10.24 -14.80 -2.39
N THR A 352 -9.68 -15.76 -3.14
CA THR A 352 -8.25 -15.78 -3.49
C THR A 352 -8.10 -15.89 -4.99
N VAL A 353 -7.32 -14.99 -5.58
CA VAL A 353 -6.95 -14.99 -7.00
C VAL A 353 -5.45 -15.22 -7.08
N GLY A 354 -5.01 -16.20 -7.88
CA GLY A 354 -3.61 -16.56 -8.02
C GLY A 354 -3.17 -16.62 -9.47
N ASN A 355 -1.85 -16.56 -9.68
CA ASN A 355 -1.20 -16.72 -11.00
C ASN A 355 -1.72 -15.75 -12.07
N ILE A 356 -1.98 -14.49 -11.69
CA ILE A 356 -2.43 -13.43 -12.61
C ILE A 356 -1.29 -12.66 -13.28
N HIS A 357 -0.06 -12.91 -12.84
CA HIS A 357 1.19 -12.31 -13.31
C HIS A 357 2.28 -13.39 -13.36
N TYR A 358 3.27 -13.21 -14.23
CA TYR A 358 4.41 -14.14 -14.35
C TYR A 358 5.51 -13.84 -13.32
N ALA A 359 5.55 -12.60 -12.82
CA ALA A 359 6.50 -12.15 -11.83
C ALA A 359 5.80 -11.69 -10.54
N GLY A 360 6.59 -11.16 -9.61
CA GLY A 360 6.16 -10.84 -8.25
C GLY A 360 5.21 -9.63 -8.19
N ILE A 361 4.13 -9.75 -7.41
CA ILE A 361 3.25 -8.61 -7.09
C ILE A 361 4.00 -7.58 -6.23
N THR A 362 3.91 -6.31 -6.59
CA THR A 362 4.65 -5.20 -5.97
C THR A 362 3.78 -4.24 -5.15
N ASP A 363 2.54 -4.01 -5.60
CA ASP A 363 1.61 -3.08 -4.95
C ASP A 363 0.15 -3.37 -5.35
N LEU A 364 -0.77 -2.84 -4.55
CA LEU A 364 -2.21 -3.00 -4.72
C LEU A 364 -2.89 -1.63 -4.59
N THR A 365 -4.01 -1.43 -5.28
CA THR A 365 -4.87 -0.26 -5.03
C THR A 365 -6.33 -0.53 -5.34
N TRP A 366 -7.24 0.00 -4.53
CA TRP A 366 -8.69 -0.10 -4.77
C TRP A 366 -9.13 1.11 -5.59
N ALA A 367 -9.53 0.88 -6.84
CA ALA A 367 -9.96 1.96 -7.74
C ALA A 367 -11.42 2.38 -7.50
N ARG A 368 -12.25 1.44 -7.06
CA ARG A 368 -13.61 1.67 -6.57
C ARG A 368 -14.09 0.48 -5.73
N ALA A 369 -15.29 0.55 -5.16
CA ALA A 369 -15.91 -0.59 -4.48
C ALA A 369 -15.90 -1.83 -5.39
N GLY A 370 -15.31 -2.93 -4.91
CA GLY A 370 -15.21 -4.19 -5.65
C GLY A 370 -14.19 -4.22 -6.80
N LEU A 371 -13.45 -3.14 -7.08
CA LEU A 371 -12.41 -3.12 -8.12
C LEU A 371 -11.03 -2.93 -7.51
N LEU A 372 -10.26 -4.00 -7.48
CA LEU A 372 -8.87 -4.03 -7.03
C LEU A 372 -7.93 -4.08 -8.23
N LEU A 373 -6.86 -3.31 -8.19
CA LEU A 373 -5.78 -3.36 -9.18
C LEU A 373 -4.51 -3.92 -8.56
N VAL A 374 -3.77 -4.70 -9.35
CA VAL A 374 -2.58 -5.44 -8.92
C VAL A 374 -1.42 -5.12 -9.85
N ALA A 375 -0.38 -4.48 -9.32
CA ALA A 375 0.86 -4.19 -10.05
C ALA A 375 1.91 -5.28 -9.82
N SER A 376 2.82 -5.45 -10.79
CA SER A 376 3.80 -6.54 -10.80
C SER A 376 5.14 -6.10 -11.40
N THR A 377 6.20 -6.84 -11.05
CA THR A 377 7.54 -6.65 -11.62
C THR A 377 7.67 -7.07 -13.09
N ASP A 378 6.68 -7.76 -13.66
CA ASP A 378 6.63 -8.06 -15.10
C ASP A 378 6.13 -6.88 -15.96
N GLY A 379 5.88 -5.73 -15.34
CA GLY A 379 5.51 -4.51 -16.05
C GLY A 379 4.01 -4.41 -16.36
N PHE A 380 3.17 -5.28 -15.80
CA PHE A 380 1.73 -5.28 -16.04
C PHE A 380 0.89 -4.92 -14.82
N VAL A 381 -0.34 -4.46 -15.08
CA VAL A 381 -1.40 -4.30 -14.09
C VAL A 381 -2.56 -5.25 -14.43
N SER A 382 -3.11 -5.89 -13.41
CA SER A 382 -4.32 -6.72 -13.52
C SER A 382 -5.47 -6.11 -12.73
N ALA A 383 -6.68 -6.17 -13.28
CA ALA A 383 -7.91 -5.76 -12.61
C ALA A 383 -8.64 -6.99 -12.06
N VAL A 384 -8.99 -6.97 -10.78
CA VAL A 384 -9.79 -7.98 -10.08
C VAL A 384 -11.11 -7.35 -9.67
N ASN A 385 -12.21 -7.82 -10.26
CA ASN A 385 -13.57 -7.41 -9.97
C ASN A 385 -14.21 -8.40 -9.00
N ILE A 386 -14.78 -7.90 -7.91
CA ILE A 386 -15.38 -8.69 -6.83
C ILE A 386 -16.83 -8.22 -6.68
N ARG A 387 -17.78 -9.12 -6.96
CA ARG A 387 -19.21 -8.82 -6.93
C ARG A 387 -19.95 -9.85 -6.11
N TYR A 388 -21.03 -9.42 -5.48
CA TYR A 388 -21.98 -10.29 -4.80
C TYR A 388 -23.22 -10.42 -5.69
N GLU A 389 -23.55 -11.65 -6.07
CA GLU A 389 -24.78 -11.96 -6.79
C GLU A 389 -25.84 -12.49 -5.84
N GLY A 390 -27.11 -12.11 -6.09
CA GLY A 390 -28.34 -12.53 -5.40
C GLY A 390 -28.59 -14.04 -5.41
#